data_AF-A0A099ZMZ9-F1
#
_entry.id   AF-A0A099ZMZ9-F1
#
_cell.length_a   1.000
_cell.length_b   1.000
_cell.length_c   1.000
_cell.angle_alpha   90.00
_cell.angle_beta   90.00
_cell.angle_gamma   90.00
#
_symmetry.space_group_name_H-M   'P 1'
#
loop_
_entity.id
_entity.type
_entity.pdbx_description
1 polymer ?
#
loop_
_entity_poly.entity_id
_entity_poly.type
_entity_poly.pdbx_seq_one_letter_code
_entity_poly.pdbx_strand_id
1 'polypeptide(L)' 'LCVGSAGAGSSRGVVPSLLQTLLEGTPEQLQSGPLSRYSIDEATRAALAALKECIDALPREHVKALTSLLV' A
#
# COMPACT_ATOMS: atom_id res chain seq x y z
N LEU A 1 7.80 9.01 16.22
CA LEU A 1 7.59 7.57 15.94
C LEU A 1 6.24 7.18 16.52
N CYS A 2 5.15 7.38 15.78
CA CYS A 2 3.84 6.94 16.24
C CYS A 2 3.65 5.48 15.85
N VAL A 3 3.75 4.61 16.84
CA VAL A 3 3.35 3.20 16.77
C VAL A 3 1.83 3.15 16.60
N GLY A 4 1.36 2.70 15.45
CA GLY A 4 -0.07 2.49 15.19
C GLY A 4 -0.58 1.24 15.90
N SER A 5 -1.52 1.45 16.82
CA SER A 5 -2.14 0.48 17.73
C SER A 5 -2.74 -0.76 17.04
N ALA A 6 -2.52 -1.91 17.69
CA ALA A 6 -3.30 -3.13 17.48
C ALA A 6 -4.79 -2.90 17.82
N GLY A 7 -5.70 -3.55 17.08
CA GLY A 7 -7.13 -3.55 17.34
C GLY A 7 -7.87 -4.36 16.27
N ALA A 8 -8.48 -5.47 16.67
CA ALA A 8 -9.17 -6.42 15.81
C ALA A 8 -10.33 -5.80 15.01
N GLY A 9 -10.55 -6.30 13.79
CA GLY A 9 -11.89 -6.33 13.20
C GLY A 9 -12.42 -5.03 12.58
N SER A 10 -11.65 -4.36 11.73
CA SER A 10 -12.29 -3.63 10.62
C SER A 10 -11.37 -3.62 9.40
N SER A 11 -11.77 -4.33 8.35
CA SER A 11 -11.20 -4.23 7.00
C SER A 11 -11.17 -2.79 6.49
N ARG A 12 -11.95 -1.88 7.09
CA ARG A 12 -12.03 -0.46 6.76
C ARG A 12 -10.70 0.31 6.80
N GLY A 13 -9.73 -0.11 7.61
CA GLY A 13 -8.42 0.58 7.68
C GLY A 13 -7.34 0.05 6.74
N VAL A 14 -7.53 -1.15 6.18
CA VAL A 14 -6.48 -1.83 5.40
C VAL A 14 -6.33 -1.23 4.03
N VAL A 15 -7.45 -1.01 3.36
CA VAL A 15 -7.46 -0.53 1.97
C VAL A 15 -6.85 0.87 1.89
N PRO A 16 -7.20 1.86 2.74
CA PRO A 16 -6.54 3.15 2.74
C PRO A 16 -5.03 3.06 3.00
N SER A 17 -4.60 2.29 4.01
CA SER A 17 -3.18 2.13 4.32
C SER A 17 -2.41 1.38 3.23
N LEU A 18 -3.04 0.41 2.56
CA LEU A 18 -2.47 -0.29 1.42
C LEU A 18 -2.29 0.66 0.23
N LEU A 19 -3.32 1.42 -0.14
CA LEU A 19 -3.26 2.37 -1.24
C LEU A 19 -2.22 3.47 -0.96
N GLN A 20 -2.15 3.97 0.27
CA GLN A 20 -1.14 4.95 0.64
C GLN A 20 0.28 4.38 0.53
N THR A 21 0.52 3.18 1.04
CA THR A 21 1.84 2.54 0.94
C THR A 21 2.20 2.18 -0.52
N LEU A 22 1.20 1.88 -1.34
CA LEU A 22 1.37 1.62 -2.77
C LEU A 22 1.76 2.88 -3.55
N LEU A 23 1.19 4.04 -3.21
CA LEU A 23 1.47 5.31 -3.90
C LEU A 23 2.78 5.96 -3.44
N GLU A 24 3.12 5.88 -2.16
CA GLU A 24 4.21 6.66 -1.56
C GLU A 24 5.37 5.82 -1.01
N GLY A 25 5.17 4.50 -0.87
CA GLY A 25 6.12 3.60 -0.26
C GLY A 25 6.86 2.68 -1.24
N THR A 26 7.46 1.62 -0.70
CA THR A 26 8.16 0.58 -1.48
C THR A 26 7.42 -0.76 -1.44
N PRO A 27 7.74 -1.70 -2.34
CA PRO A 27 7.21 -3.07 -2.29
C PRO A 27 7.45 -3.78 -0.94
N GLU A 28 8.59 -3.53 -0.30
CA GLU A 28 8.95 -4.10 1.00
C GLU A 28 8.08 -3.50 2.11
N GLN A 29 7.77 -2.21 2.04
CA GLN A 29 6.87 -1.54 2.98
C GLN A 29 5.43 -2.03 2.84
N LEU A 30 4.98 -2.36 1.62
CA LEU A 30 3.68 -3.00 1.40
C LEU A 30 3.59 -4.34 2.14
N GLN A 31 4.63 -5.17 2.01
CA GLN A 31 4.69 -6.50 2.60
C GLN A 31 4.84 -6.47 4.13
N SER A 32 5.73 -5.62 4.64
CA SER A 32 5.99 -5.49 6.09
C SER A 32 4.94 -4.64 6.83
N GLY A 33 4.16 -3.84 6.10
CA GLY A 33 3.12 -2.97 6.64
C GLY A 33 1.71 -3.55 6.47
N PRO A 34 0.87 -2.96 5.60
CA PRO A 34 -0.57 -3.28 5.50
C PRO A 34 -0.85 -4.74 5.13
N LEU A 35 0.09 -5.42 4.46
CA LEU A 35 -0.05 -6.81 4.06
C LEU A 35 0.57 -7.83 5.03
N SER A 36 1.30 -7.39 6.07
CA SER A 36 2.06 -8.27 6.96
C SER A 36 1.25 -9.38 7.63
N ARG A 37 -0.04 -9.12 7.84
CA ARG A 37 -1.00 -10.03 8.47
C ARG A 37 -1.71 -10.99 7.50
N TYR A 38 -1.44 -10.85 6.21
CA TYR A 38 -2.04 -11.68 5.16
C TYR A 38 -1.01 -12.66 4.63
N SER A 39 -1.42 -13.92 4.46
CA SER A 39 -0.64 -14.86 3.67
C SER A 39 -0.88 -14.55 2.20
N ILE A 40 0.15 -14.06 1.53
CA ILE A 40 0.12 -13.70 0.11
C ILE A 40 1.05 -14.63 -0.64
N ASP A 41 0.51 -15.26 -1.67
CA ASP A 41 1.26 -16.14 -2.55
C ASP A 41 2.16 -15.34 -3.51
N GLU A 42 3.00 -16.08 -4.25
CA GLU A 42 3.97 -15.47 -5.14
C GLU A 42 3.31 -14.76 -6.32
N ALA A 43 2.19 -15.29 -6.81
CA ALA A 43 1.40 -14.67 -7.87
C ALA A 43 0.89 -13.29 -7.44
N THR A 44 0.34 -13.19 -6.22
CA THR A 44 -0.13 -11.90 -5.69
C THR A 44 1.03 -10.94 -5.45
N ARG A 45 2.18 -11.43 -4.97
CA ARG A 45 3.39 -10.61 -4.79
C ARG A 45 3.88 -10.03 -6.11
N ALA A 46 3.93 -10.84 -7.16
CA ALA A 46 4.30 -10.41 -8.51
C ALA A 46 3.32 -9.37 -9.08
N ALA A 47 2.01 -9.59 -8.89
CA ALA A 47 0.99 -8.63 -9.32
C ALA A 47 1.12 -7.27 -8.60
N LEU A 48 1.42 -7.27 -7.30
CA LEU A 48 1.65 -6.05 -6.54
C LEU A 48 2.92 -5.31 -6.99
N ALA A 49 4.00 -6.04 -7.31
CA ALA A 49 5.22 -5.44 -7.84
C ALA A 49 4.98 -4.79 -9.20
N ALA A 50 4.31 -5.49 -10.13
CA ALA A 50 3.98 -4.95 -11.45
C ALA A 50 3.05 -3.72 -11.35
N LEU A 51 2.07 -3.75 -10.43
CA LEU A 51 1.22 -2.58 -10.16
C LEU A 51 2.03 -1.40 -9.63
N LYS A 52 2.99 -1.64 -8.74
CA LYS A 52 3.88 -0.61 -8.21
C LYS A 52 4.76 0.00 -9.28
N GLU A 53 5.33 -0.80 -10.17
CA GLU A 53 6.11 -0.32 -11.32
C GLU A 53 5.26 0.59 -12.23
N CYS A 54 4.01 0.23 -12.48
CA CYS A 54 3.09 1.06 -13.25
C CYS A 54 2.83 2.42 -12.59
N ILE A 55 2.70 2.45 -11.25
CA ILE A 55 2.52 3.69 -10.48
C ILE A 55 3.80 4.53 -10.46
N ASP A 56 4.96 3.90 -10.34
CA ASP A 56 6.27 4.57 -10.32
C ASP A 56 6.61 5.20 -11.68
N ALA A 57 6.03 4.70 -12.77
CA ALA A 57 6.11 5.31 -14.09
C ALA A 57 5.21 6.56 -14.26
N LEU A 58 4.27 6.81 -13.33
CA LEU A 58 3.41 7.99 -13.40
C LEU A 58 4.19 9.26 -13.06
N PRO A 59 3.91 10.39 -13.74
CA PRO A 59 4.34 11.70 -13.31
C PRO A 59 4.02 11.95 -11.82
N ARG A 60 5.00 12.51 -11.10
CA ARG A 60 4.88 12.78 -9.65
C ARG A 60 3.65 13.60 -9.27
N GLU A 61 3.20 14.50 -10.16
CA GLU A 61 1.99 15.29 -9.97
C GLU A 61 0.71 14.43 -9.94
N HIS A 62 0.65 13.37 -10.74
CA HIS A 62 -0.49 12.44 -10.75
C HIS A 62 -0.49 11.58 -9.50
N VAL A 63 0.68 11.10 -9.05
CA VAL A 63 0.79 10.37 -7.78
C VAL A 63 0.31 11.23 -6.61
N LYS A 64 0.70 12.51 -6.55
CA LYS A 64 0.21 13.45 -5.53
C LYS A 64 -1.32 13.65 -5.60
N ALA A 65 -1.88 13.77 -6.81
CA ALA A 65 -3.32 13.89 -6.99
C ALA A 65 -4.05 12.64 -6.46
N LEU A 66 -3.55 11.44 -6.76
CA LEU A 66 -4.08 10.18 -6.25
C LEU A 66 -4.02 10.10 -4.73
N THR A 67 -2.90 10.48 -4.11
CA THR A 67 -2.77 10.52 -2.65
C THR A 67 -3.80 11.47 -2.03
N SER A 68 -4.05 12.63 -2.66
CA SER A 68 -5.03 13.60 -2.16
C SER A 68 -6.48 13.08 -2.16
N LEU A 69 -6.79 12.04 -2.94
CA LEU A 69 -8.11 11.41 -2.97
C LEU A 69 -8.31 10.41 -1.82
N LEU A 70 -7.24 10.02 -1.13
CA LEU A 70 -7.30 9.08 0.00
C LEU A 70 -7.60 9.77 1.35
N VAL A 71 -7.78 11.09 1.37
CA VAL A 71 -7.93 11.96 2.56
C VAL A 71 -9.38 12.39 2.76
#